data_AF-A0AAN8DPG6-F1
#
_entry.id   AF-A0AAN8DPG6-F1
#
_cell.length_a   1.000
_cell.length_b   1.000
_cell.length_c   1.000
_cell.angle_alpha   90.00
_cell.angle_beta   90.00
_cell.angle_gamma   90.00
#
_symmetry.space_group_name_H-M   'P 1'
#
loop_
_entity.id
_entity.type
_entity.pdbx_description
1 polymer ?
#
loop_
_entity_poly.entity_id
_entity_poly.type
_entity_poly.pdbx_seq_one_letter_code
_entity_poly.pdbx_strand_id
1 'polypeptide(L)'
;MSANERATRALREILQNAGNETCADCGAPDPDWGSCTLGVFVCLACSGIHRNIPDTSKVKSLCLSHWEDHEVQFMADHGNELMKSKYEAAVPFYYYKPTYKDCQ
;
A
#
# COMPACT_ATOMS: atom_id res chain seq x y z
N MET A 1 -23.11 12.59 0.13
CA MET A 1 -21.86 11.86 0.39
C MET A 1 -20.71 12.79 0.07
N SER A 2 -19.81 13.03 1.02
CA SER A 2 -18.62 13.87 0.78
C SER A 2 -17.67 13.18 -0.22
N ALA A 3 -16.82 13.95 -0.91
CA ALA A 3 -15.81 13.38 -1.81
C ALA A 3 -14.91 12.36 -1.08
N ASN A 4 -14.60 12.63 0.19
CA ASN A 4 -13.80 11.76 1.04
C ASN A 4 -14.49 10.41 1.33
N GLU A 5 -15.81 10.40 1.54
CA GLU A 5 -16.58 9.16 1.74
C GLU A 5 -16.62 8.28 0.49
N ARG A 6 -16.63 8.88 -0.71
CA ARG A 6 -16.57 8.14 -1.98
C ARG A 6 -15.21 7.48 -2.17
N ALA A 7 -14.13 8.24 -1.98
CA ALA A 7 -12.77 7.72 -2.08
C ALA A 7 -12.50 6.61 -1.06
N THR A 8 -12.92 6.80 0.19
CA THR A 8 -12.79 5.78 1.24
C THR A 8 -13.52 4.49 0.88
N ARG A 9 -14.72 4.59 0.28
CA ARG A 9 -15.47 3.40 -0.17
C ARG A 9 -14.76 2.69 -1.31
N ALA A 10 -14.33 3.42 -2.33
CA ALA A 10 -13.61 2.84 -3.47
C ALA A 10 -12.31 2.16 -3.03
N LEU A 11 -11.52 2.77 -2.15
CA LEU A 11 -10.31 2.16 -1.60
C LEU A 11 -10.59 0.88 -0.83
N ARG A 12 -11.71 0.80 -0.09
CA ARG A 12 -12.13 -0.44 0.58
C ARG A 12 -12.50 -1.55 -0.39
N GLU A 13 -13.11 -1.21 -1.52
CA GLU A 13 -13.40 -2.17 -2.59
C GLU A 13 -12.09 -2.66 -3.23
N ILE A 14 -11.14 -1.77 -3.51
CA ILE A 14 -9.81 -2.13 -4.04
C ILE A 14 -9.03 -3.01 -3.06
N LEU A 15 -9.14 -2.77 -1.75
CA LEU A 15 -8.53 -3.62 -0.72
C LEU A 15 -9.03 -5.08 -0.74
N GLN A 16 -10.20 -5.35 -1.31
CA GLN A 16 -10.71 -6.73 -1.46
C GLN A 16 -10.05 -7.49 -2.62
N ASN A 17 -9.27 -6.81 -3.47
CA ASN A 17 -8.53 -7.47 -4.54
C ASN A 17 -7.39 -8.33 -3.95
N ALA A 18 -7.11 -9.46 -4.61
CA ALA A 18 -6.08 -10.39 -4.17
C ALA A 18 -4.70 -9.71 -4.03
N GLY A 19 -4.00 -10.02 -2.94
CA GLY A 19 -2.70 -9.46 -2.56
C GLY A 19 -2.81 -8.20 -1.70
N ASN A 20 -3.93 -7.48 -1.71
CA ASN A 20 -4.10 -6.25 -0.94
C ASN A 20 -4.50 -6.49 0.53
N GLU A 21 -4.85 -7.73 0.90
CA GLU A 21 -5.20 -8.12 2.26
C GLU A 21 -4.00 -8.12 3.24
N THR A 22 -2.77 -8.03 2.71
CA THR A 22 -1.55 -7.92 3.51
C THR A 22 -0.69 -6.75 3.07
N CYS A 23 0.07 -6.20 4.02
CA CYS A 23 1.08 -5.18 3.78
C CYS A 23 2.10 -5.66 2.75
N ALA A 24 2.32 -4.83 1.72
CA ALA A 24 3.25 -5.14 0.63
C ALA A 24 4.67 -5.46 1.10
N ASP A 25 5.14 -4.85 2.20
CA ASP A 25 6.55 -4.94 2.60
C ASP A 25 6.82 -6.02 3.66
N CYS A 26 5.91 -6.21 4.62
CA CYS A 26 6.16 -7.05 5.80
C CYS A 26 5.10 -8.14 6.04
N GLY A 27 4.08 -8.21 5.18
CA GLY A 27 3.02 -9.22 5.27
C GLY A 27 2.09 -9.07 6.48
N ALA A 28 2.12 -7.95 7.21
CA ALA A 28 1.12 -7.66 8.25
C ALA A 28 -0.29 -7.68 7.64
N PRO A 29 -1.30 -8.29 8.30
CA PRO A 29 -2.67 -8.29 7.79
C PRO A 29 -3.29 -6.89 7.84
N ASP A 30 -4.34 -6.70 7.05
CA ASP A 30 -5.24 -5.54 7.08
C ASP A 30 -4.51 -4.18 6.98
N PRO A 31 -3.78 -3.91 5.87
CA PRO A 31 -3.08 -2.64 5.70
C PRO A 31 -4.06 -1.45 5.68
N ASP A 32 -3.75 -0.42 6.47
CA ASP A 32 -4.58 0.78 6.69
C ASP A 32 -4.00 2.04 6.02
N TRP A 33 -2.87 1.90 5.32
CA TRP A 33 -2.20 2.96 4.56
C TRP A 33 -1.95 2.52 3.11
N GLY A 34 -1.78 3.50 2.23
CA GLY A 34 -1.39 3.27 0.84
C GLY A 34 -0.38 4.31 0.36
N SER A 35 0.56 3.88 -0.49
CA SER A 35 1.49 4.76 -1.19
C SER A 35 0.88 5.17 -2.53
N CYS A 36 0.42 6.42 -2.65
CA CYS A 36 -0.22 6.92 -3.87
C CYS A 36 0.76 7.17 -5.03
N THR A 37 2.07 7.05 -4.80
CA THR A 37 3.09 7.09 -5.86
C THR A 37 3.57 5.72 -6.29
N LEU A 38 3.58 4.73 -5.39
CA LEU A 38 4.07 3.39 -5.67
C LEU A 38 2.95 2.38 -5.96
N GLY A 39 1.70 2.68 -5.62
CA GLY A 39 0.55 1.83 -5.94
C GLY A 39 0.42 0.61 -5.03
N VAL A 40 0.88 0.71 -3.78
CA VAL A 40 0.91 -0.38 -2.79
C VAL A 40 0.17 -0.02 -1.51
N PHE A 41 -0.44 -1.02 -0.88
CA PHE A 41 -1.05 -0.97 0.44
C PHE A 41 -0.07 -1.49 1.49
N VAL A 42 0.12 -0.71 2.55
CA VAL A 42 1.10 -0.97 3.61
C VAL A 42 0.47 -0.76 4.98
N CYS A 43 1.02 -1.41 6.01
CA CYS A 43 0.58 -1.18 7.38
C CYS A 43 1.10 0.16 7.93
N LEU A 44 0.55 0.61 9.06
CA LEU A 44 1.01 1.81 9.76
C LEU A 44 2.53 1.84 10.01
N ALA A 45 3.15 0.72 10.41
CA ALA A 45 4.59 0.68 10.69
C ALA A 45 5.43 0.92 9.43
N CYS A 46 5.15 0.20 8.34
CA CYS A 46 5.83 0.39 7.05
C CYS A 46 5.55 1.78 6.46
N SER A 47 4.36 2.35 6.69
CA SER A 47 4.09 3.74 6.33
C SER A 47 5.07 4.72 7.00
N GLY A 48 5.53 4.41 8.22
CA GLY A 48 6.58 5.17 8.92
C GLY A 48 7.92 5.14 8.18
N ILE A 49 8.32 3.98 7.66
CA ILE A 49 9.54 3.81 6.87
C ILE A 49 9.43 4.59 5.55
N HIS A 50 8.28 4.49 4.87
CA HIS A 50 8.03 5.23 3.63
C HIS A 50 8.11 6.75 3.80
N ARG A 51 7.71 7.29 4.96
CA ARG A 51 7.85 8.74 5.25
C ARG A 51 9.31 9.20 5.28
N ASN A 52 10.27 8.29 5.48
CA ASN A 52 11.70 8.60 5.46
C ASN A 52 12.28 8.66 4.03
N ILE A 53 11.49 8.33 2.99
CA ILE A 53 11.87 8.38 1.56
C ILE A 53 10.86 9.19 0.73
N PRO A 54 10.62 10.47 1.05
CA PRO A 54 9.50 11.26 0.52
C PRO A 54 9.57 11.54 -1.00
N ASP A 55 10.76 11.52 -1.59
CA ASP A 55 10.95 11.68 -3.03
C ASP A 55 10.43 10.47 -3.82
N THR A 56 10.40 9.30 -3.18
CA THR A 56 10.00 8.03 -3.81
C THR A 56 8.58 7.63 -3.40
N SER A 57 8.24 7.75 -2.11
CA SER A 57 6.94 7.32 -1.60
C SER A 57 6.18 8.42 -0.88
N LYS A 58 4.94 8.66 -1.34
CA LYS A 58 3.96 9.48 -0.64
C LYS A 58 2.87 8.58 -0.09
N VAL A 59 2.79 8.45 1.23
CA VAL A 59 1.81 7.61 1.92
C VAL A 59 0.63 8.40 2.46
N LYS A 60 -0.55 7.82 2.38
CA LYS A 60 -1.83 8.36 2.87
C LYS A 60 -2.59 7.29 3.65
N SER A 61 -3.30 7.70 4.70
CA SER A 61 -4.21 6.80 5.42
C SER A 61 -5.44 6.53 4.55
N LEU A 62 -5.90 5.29 4.50
CA LEU A 62 -7.04 4.90 3.67
C LEU A 62 -8.38 5.47 4.18
N CYS A 63 -8.46 5.83 5.47
CA CYS A 63 -9.67 6.36 6.08
C CYS A 63 -9.53 7.80 6.61
N LEU A 64 -8.31 8.26 6.91
CA LEU A 64 -8.09 9.57 7.55
C LEU A 64 -7.55 10.65 6.61
N SER A 65 -7.07 10.27 5.42
CA SER A 65 -6.47 11.23 4.48
C SER A 65 -7.41 11.56 3.33
N HIS A 66 -7.23 12.75 2.75
CA HIS A 66 -7.89 13.11 1.51
C HIS A 66 -7.20 12.42 0.33
N TRP A 67 -7.99 11.76 -0.50
CA TRP A 67 -7.58 11.09 -1.72
C TRP A 67 -8.22 11.77 -2.93
N GLU A 68 -7.39 12.13 -3.90
CA GLU A 68 -7.85 12.63 -5.18
C GLU A 68 -8.30 11.47 -6.07
N ASP A 69 -9.25 11.72 -6.98
CA ASP A 69 -9.81 10.67 -7.83
C ASP A 69 -8.72 9.96 -8.67
N HIS A 70 -7.71 10.69 -9.13
CA HIS A 70 -6.59 10.11 -9.89
C HIS A 70 -5.70 9.20 -9.03
N GLU A 71 -5.57 9.48 -7.73
CA GLU A 71 -4.80 8.61 -6.81
C GLU A 71 -5.59 7.33 -6.53
N VAL A 72 -6.90 7.42 -6.34
CA VAL A 72 -7.76 6.24 -6.17
C VAL A 72 -7.72 5.36 -7.43
N GLN A 73 -7.82 5.98 -8.62
CA GLN A 73 -7.69 5.26 -9.88
C GLN A 73 -6.32 4.61 -10.01
N PHE A 74 -5.24 5.32 -9.64
CA PHE A 74 -3.90 4.76 -9.66
C PHE A 74 -3.77 3.56 -8.72
N MET A 75 -4.37 3.60 -7.53
CA MET A 75 -4.40 2.43 -6.63
C MET A 75 -5.21 1.27 -7.24
N ALA A 76 -6.32 1.55 -7.93
CA ALA A 76 -7.16 0.55 -8.59
C ALA A 76 -6.45 -0.15 -9.76
N ASP A 77 -5.68 0.61 -10.55
CA ASP A 77 -4.91 0.11 -11.69
C ASP A 77 -3.65 -0.67 -11.26
N HIS A 78 -3.25 -0.54 -9.99
CA HIS A 78 -2.08 -1.20 -9.42
C HIS A 78 -2.47 -2.21 -8.33
N GLY A 79 -1.99 -2.04 -7.10
CA GLY A 79 -2.18 -3.00 -6.03
C GLY A 79 -1.00 -3.95 -5.84
N ASN A 80 -1.00 -4.61 -4.69
CA ASN A 80 0.17 -5.28 -4.15
C ASN A 80 0.66 -6.42 -5.03
N GLU A 81 -0.25 -7.21 -5.61
CA GLU A 81 0.13 -8.34 -6.47
C GLU A 81 0.86 -7.86 -7.74
N LEU A 82 0.33 -6.85 -8.42
CA LEU A 82 0.98 -6.28 -9.61
C LEU A 82 2.32 -5.65 -9.23
N MET A 83 2.37 -4.88 -8.15
CA MET A 83 3.58 -4.19 -7.75
C MET A 83 4.66 -5.13 -7.23
N LYS A 84 4.29 -6.24 -6.60
CA LYS A 84 5.20 -7.33 -6.26
C LYS A 84 5.85 -7.91 -7.50
N SER A 85 5.09 -8.15 -8.58
CA SER A 85 5.65 -8.64 -9.85
C SER A 85 6.65 -7.68 -10.49
N LYS A 86 6.55 -6.37 -10.17
CA LYS A 86 7.43 -5.31 -10.68
C LYS A 86 8.64 -5.05 -9.80
N TYR A 87 8.43 -4.81 -8.50
CA TYR A 87 9.49 -4.43 -7.56
C TYR A 87 10.26 -5.65 -7.03
N GLU A 88 9.60 -6.81 -6.92
CA GLU A 88 10.22 -8.05 -6.45
C GLU A 88 10.57 -9.02 -7.59
N ALA A 89 10.52 -8.56 -8.84
CA ALA A 89 10.73 -9.39 -10.05
C ALA A 89 12.02 -10.21 -10.03
N ALA A 90 13.07 -9.68 -9.40
CA ALA A 90 14.42 -10.24 -9.38
C ALA A 90 14.94 -10.49 -7.96
N VAL A 91 14.06 -10.72 -6.98
CA VAL A 91 14.47 -11.07 -5.61
C VAL A 91 15.08 -12.48 -5.61
N PRO A 92 16.35 -12.66 -5.22
CA PRO A 92 16.97 -13.98 -5.18
C PRO A 92 16.27 -14.91 -4.18
N PHE A 93 16.26 -16.22 -4.44
CA PHE A 93 15.58 -17.19 -3.57
C PHE A 93 16.13 -17.25 -2.13
N TYR A 94 17.39 -16.84 -1.93
CA TYR A 94 18.05 -16.80 -0.63
C TYR A 94 17.86 -15.47 0.10
N TYR A 95 17.21 -14.48 -0.51
CA TYR A 95 16.97 -13.21 0.14
C TYR A 95 15.89 -13.38 1.22
N TYR A 96 16.25 -13.02 2.44
CA TYR A 96 15.31 -13.03 3.56
C TYR A 96 14.32 -11.88 3.41
N LYS A 97 13.03 -12.21 3.29
CA LYS A 97 11.94 -11.23 3.31
C LYS A 97 11.51 -10.98 4.75
N PRO A 98 11.71 -9.77 5.30
CA PRO A 98 11.29 -9.46 6.66
C PRO A 98 9.78 -9.60 6.83
N THR A 99 9.38 -9.92 8.04
CA THR A 99 7.99 -10.00 8.48
C THR A 99 7.70 -8.91 9.51
N TYR A 100 6.42 -8.67 9.77
CA TYR A 100 5.98 -7.72 10.80
C TYR A 100 6.39 -8.10 12.24
N LYS A 101 7.00 -9.27 12.45
CA LYS A 101 7.49 -9.74 13.75
C LYS A 101 8.98 -9.49 13.99
N ASP A 102 9.70 -9.08 12.94
CA ASP A 102 11.12 -8.79 13.02
C ASP A 102 11.35 -7.41 13.65
N CYS A 103 12.62 -7.09 13.94
CA CYS A 103 12.98 -5.79 14.52
C CYS A 103 12.61 -4.63 13.58
N GLN A 104 12.21 -3.51 14.21
CA GLN A 104 11.93 -2.23 13.53
C GLN A 104 12.91 -1.16 13.97
#